data_AF-A0A140DTZ6-F1
#
_entry.id   AF-A0A140DTZ6-F1
#
_cell.length_a   1.000
_cell.length_b   1.000
_cell.length_c   1.000
_cell.angle_alpha   90.00
_cell.angle_beta   90.00
_cell.angle_gamma   90.00
#
_symmetry.space_group_name_H-M   'P 1'
#
loop_
_entity.id
_entity.type
_entity.pdbx_description
1 polymer ?
#
loop_
_entity_poly.entity_id
_entity_poly.type
_entity_poly.pdbx_seq_one_letter_code
_entity_poly.pdbx_strand_id
1 'polypeptide(L)'
;MKQQILKYRKELAAETLVLLLPTLAGLVLPASSSDFLRLEWQWLLPAFNVAVFWGTFLFCAAVPTFRSVSRKTVTFLFRLLTVSETAVCLILMALDYGSSFSVVTLINGMTALLFLIIGNILPKIGPNSVIGIRTSWALQSEEAWNYTQRQGGRLMVLASLVMLLCCFMPGWQPQVLYWTALLGSVAGSIWISWKYARDHPAPKAAALQGPQEKKAEKTAAVVTVVLLVMVALGIGALLALSEYQVVFRQDRLVLDANTAPDAAIQYAQIRSLRLADADDPQAATGSKVVGYNGFGLEMGTFESSRLGRYHRYVHAGSPVIVVQTDQETVVFSGRDTQETRSLYERLKEKTAEAGDWQEGPAKSG
;
A
#
# COMPACT_ATOMS: atom_id res chain seq x y z
N MET A 1 24.36 -15.15 16.32
CA MET A 1 23.75 -15.32 14.98
C MET A 1 23.63 -16.79 14.55
N LYS A 2 24.73 -17.55 14.33
CA LYS A 2 24.68 -18.95 13.85
C LYS A 2 23.76 -19.88 14.68
N GLN A 3 23.81 -19.81 16.01
CA GLN A 3 22.94 -20.61 16.89
C GLN A 3 21.44 -20.28 16.74
N GLN A 4 21.09 -19.02 16.47
CA GLN A 4 19.68 -18.61 16.26
C GLN A 4 19.15 -19.13 14.92
N ILE A 5 19.97 -19.05 13.87
CA ILE A 5 19.63 -19.62 12.55
C ILE A 5 19.36 -21.13 12.68
N LEU A 6 20.25 -21.86 13.37
CA LEU A 6 20.07 -23.30 13.61
C LEU A 6 18.81 -23.61 14.42
N LYS A 7 18.50 -22.77 15.44
CA LYS A 7 17.31 -22.92 16.28
C LYS A 7 16.00 -22.78 15.52
N TYR A 8 15.93 -21.82 14.58
CA TYR A 8 14.72 -21.50 13.80
C TYR A 8 14.78 -22.00 12.35
N ARG A 9 15.71 -22.89 11.99
CA ARG A 9 15.98 -23.26 10.60
C ARG A 9 14.75 -23.78 9.84
N LYS A 10 13.86 -24.52 10.53
CA LYS A 10 12.68 -25.11 9.91
C LYS A 10 11.62 -24.04 9.66
N GLU A 11 11.42 -23.17 10.64
CA GLU A 11 10.50 -22.03 10.56
C GLU A 11 10.97 -21.07 9.46
N LEU A 12 12.24 -20.66 9.45
CA LEU A 12 12.79 -19.77 8.43
C LEU A 12 12.64 -20.34 7.01
N ALA A 13 12.92 -21.63 6.83
CA ALA A 13 12.72 -22.29 5.54
C ALA A 13 11.24 -22.31 5.14
N ALA A 14 10.34 -22.67 6.06
CA ALA A 14 8.91 -22.70 5.80
C ALA A 14 8.35 -21.32 5.44
N GLU A 15 8.70 -20.28 6.20
CA GLU A 15 8.25 -18.90 5.93
C GLU A 15 8.81 -18.38 4.60
N THR A 16 10.09 -18.66 4.30
CA THR A 16 10.69 -18.29 3.01
C THR A 16 9.96 -18.97 1.84
N LEU A 17 9.58 -20.24 1.99
CA LEU A 17 8.79 -20.95 0.97
C LEU A 17 7.41 -20.32 0.77
N VAL A 18 6.76 -19.89 1.87
CA VAL A 18 5.46 -19.19 1.79
C VAL A 18 5.59 -17.87 1.04
N LEU A 19 6.62 -17.08 1.34
CA LEU A 19 6.88 -15.80 0.66
C LEU A 19 7.17 -15.95 -0.84
N LEU A 20 7.65 -17.12 -1.28
CA LEU A 20 7.91 -17.43 -2.69
C LEU A 20 6.69 -18.05 -3.40
N LEU A 21 5.60 -18.34 -2.70
CA LEU A 21 4.38 -18.88 -3.34
C LEU A 21 3.84 -17.99 -4.47
N PRO A 22 3.79 -16.64 -4.35
CA PRO A 22 3.35 -15.79 -5.45
C PRO A 22 4.25 -15.94 -6.68
N THR A 23 5.57 -16.03 -6.49
CA THR A 23 6.52 -16.24 -7.59
C THR A 23 6.27 -17.54 -8.32
N LEU A 24 5.99 -18.63 -7.58
CA LEU A 24 5.65 -19.93 -8.14
C LEU A 24 4.28 -19.93 -8.83
N ALA A 25 3.29 -19.24 -8.24
CA ALA A 25 1.96 -19.10 -8.82
C ALA A 25 2.03 -18.43 -10.20
N GLY A 26 2.85 -17.37 -10.33
CA GLY A 26 3.05 -16.70 -11.62
C GLY A 26 3.74 -17.54 -12.69
N LEU A 27 4.29 -18.72 -12.39
CA LEU A 27 4.79 -19.65 -13.41
C LEU A 27 3.68 -20.52 -14.02
N VAL A 28 2.57 -20.71 -13.29
CA VAL A 28 1.46 -21.59 -13.67
C VAL A 28 0.27 -20.77 -14.19
N LEU A 29 0.08 -19.57 -13.64
CA LEU A 29 -1.06 -18.73 -13.95
C LEU A 29 -0.98 -18.15 -15.38
N PRO A 30 -2.15 -17.94 -16.03
CA PRO A 30 -2.24 -17.48 -17.41
C PRO A 30 -1.67 -16.06 -17.58
N ALA A 31 -1.60 -15.61 -18.84
CA ALA A 31 -1.17 -14.26 -19.17
C ALA A 31 -1.89 -13.23 -18.28
N SER A 32 -1.09 -12.30 -17.74
CA SER A 32 -1.52 -11.24 -16.85
C SER A 32 -2.27 -10.17 -17.64
N SER A 33 -3.12 -9.40 -16.95
CA SER A 33 -3.75 -8.23 -17.55
C SER A 33 -2.74 -7.12 -17.86
N SER A 34 -1.60 -7.11 -17.15
CA SER A 34 -0.56 -6.10 -17.30
C SER A 34 0.81 -6.69 -16.97
N ASP A 35 1.75 -6.61 -17.92
CA ASP A 35 3.14 -7.02 -17.70
C ASP A 35 3.78 -6.34 -16.48
N PHE A 36 3.37 -5.09 -16.22
CA PHE A 36 3.80 -4.33 -15.05
C PHE A 36 3.29 -4.96 -13.74
N LEU A 37 1.99 -5.24 -13.63
CA LEU A 37 1.43 -5.87 -12.43
C LEU A 37 2.05 -7.24 -12.19
N ARG A 38 2.23 -8.05 -13.25
CA ARG A 38 2.90 -9.35 -13.14
C ARG A 38 4.31 -9.22 -12.58
N LEU A 39 5.10 -8.27 -13.07
CA LEU A 39 6.44 -8.02 -12.57
C LEU A 39 6.43 -7.68 -11.06
N GLU A 40 5.49 -6.83 -10.63
CA GLU A 40 5.35 -6.40 -9.25
C GLU A 40 5.02 -7.57 -8.30
N TRP A 41 3.91 -8.27 -8.54
CA TRP A 41 3.43 -9.30 -7.60
C TRP A 41 4.18 -10.63 -7.70
N GLN A 42 4.76 -10.97 -8.87
CA GLN A 42 5.47 -12.23 -9.08
C GLN A 42 6.93 -12.16 -8.62
N TRP A 43 7.61 -11.03 -8.82
CA TRP A 43 9.06 -10.93 -8.61
C TRP A 43 9.46 -9.86 -7.59
N LEU A 44 9.09 -8.60 -7.82
CA LEU A 44 9.59 -7.49 -7.00
C LEU A 44 9.14 -7.61 -5.55
N LEU A 45 7.85 -7.82 -5.32
CA LEU A 45 7.30 -7.90 -3.97
C LEU A 45 7.74 -9.17 -3.22
N PRO A 46 7.72 -10.38 -3.80
CA PRO A 46 8.28 -11.56 -3.14
C PRO A 46 9.76 -11.40 -2.77
N ALA A 47 10.58 -10.84 -3.66
CA ALA A 47 11.99 -10.58 -3.37
C ALA A 47 12.16 -9.57 -2.23
N PHE A 48 11.38 -8.48 -2.24
CA PHE A 48 11.34 -7.48 -1.18
C PHE A 48 10.91 -8.10 0.16
N ASN A 49 9.82 -8.88 0.18
CA ASN A 49 9.30 -9.53 1.38
C ASN A 49 10.33 -10.50 1.98
N VAL A 50 10.99 -11.32 1.15
CA VAL A 50 12.08 -12.20 1.62
C VAL A 50 13.21 -11.37 2.24
N ALA A 51 13.60 -10.24 1.63
CA ALA A 51 14.61 -9.36 2.19
C ALA A 51 14.18 -8.73 3.53
N VAL A 52 12.93 -8.27 3.65
CA VAL A 52 12.38 -7.70 4.88
C VAL A 52 12.28 -8.76 5.98
N PHE A 53 11.80 -9.96 5.66
CA PHE A 53 11.69 -11.08 6.58
C PHE A 53 13.07 -11.47 7.14
N TRP A 54 14.05 -11.71 6.26
CA TRP A 54 15.40 -12.07 6.67
C TRP A 54 16.12 -10.90 7.37
N GLY A 55 15.94 -9.67 6.91
CA GLY A 55 16.48 -8.47 7.56
C GLY A 55 15.95 -8.32 8.99
N THR A 56 14.64 -8.49 9.19
CA THR A 56 13.98 -8.48 10.50
C THR A 56 14.50 -9.62 11.37
N PHE A 57 14.65 -10.83 10.82
CA PHE A 57 15.21 -11.96 11.57
C PHE A 57 16.65 -11.72 12.00
N LEU A 58 17.52 -11.25 11.10
CA LEU A 58 18.92 -10.98 11.39
C LEU A 58 19.07 -9.86 12.43
N PHE A 59 18.25 -8.81 12.32
CA PHE A 59 18.17 -7.75 13.32
C PHE A 59 17.79 -8.32 14.69
N CYS A 60 16.68 -9.06 14.78
CA CYS A 60 16.24 -9.70 16.01
C CYS A 60 17.29 -10.67 16.57
N ALA A 61 17.97 -11.44 15.72
CA ALA A 61 19.02 -12.38 16.12
C ALA A 61 20.30 -11.68 16.62
N ALA A 62 20.52 -10.42 16.24
CA ALA A 62 21.63 -9.60 16.70
C ALA A 62 21.35 -8.94 18.07
N VAL A 63 20.08 -8.66 18.40
CA VAL A 63 19.71 -8.03 19.67
C VAL A 63 19.67 -9.05 20.83
N PRO A 64 20.45 -8.87 21.91
CA PRO A 64 20.50 -9.83 23.04
C PRO A 64 19.15 -10.04 23.73
N THR A 65 18.35 -8.99 23.92
CA THR A 65 17.05 -9.06 24.60
C THR A 65 16.02 -9.86 23.80
N PHE A 66 16.19 -10.06 22.49
CA PHE A 66 15.32 -10.96 21.74
C PHE A 66 15.38 -12.41 22.25
N ARG A 67 16.46 -12.78 22.97
CA ARG A 67 16.59 -14.09 23.62
C ARG A 67 15.66 -14.27 24.83
N SER A 68 15.19 -13.19 25.47
CA SER A 68 14.26 -13.28 26.60
C SER A 68 12.82 -13.52 26.14
N VAL A 69 12.52 -13.29 24.86
CA VAL A 69 11.20 -13.52 24.29
C VAL A 69 10.97 -15.01 24.05
N SER A 70 9.78 -15.49 24.42
CA SER A 70 9.42 -16.90 24.25
C SER A 70 9.51 -17.33 22.77
N ARG A 71 9.99 -18.55 22.52
CA ARG A 71 10.07 -19.10 21.14
C ARG A 71 8.71 -19.08 20.45
N LYS A 72 7.63 -19.41 21.18
CA LYS A 72 6.27 -19.42 20.63
C LYS A 72 5.83 -18.04 20.16
N THR A 73 6.09 -17.00 20.95
CA THR A 73 5.79 -15.61 20.58
C THR A 73 6.59 -15.18 19.36
N VAL A 74 7.90 -15.49 19.34
CA VAL A 74 8.76 -15.17 18.20
C VAL A 74 8.27 -15.83 16.91
N THR A 75 8.03 -17.14 16.93
CA THR A 75 7.53 -17.87 15.76
C THR A 75 6.18 -17.32 15.31
N PHE A 76 5.29 -16.98 16.25
CA PHE A 76 3.99 -16.37 15.92
C PHE A 76 4.14 -15.01 15.24
N LEU A 77 5.04 -14.14 15.75
CA LEU A 77 5.26 -12.82 15.16
C LEU A 77 5.87 -12.90 13.75
N PHE A 78 6.83 -13.81 13.53
CA PHE A 78 7.36 -14.06 12.19
C PHE A 78 6.31 -14.63 11.25
N ARG A 79 5.47 -15.56 11.71
CA ARG A 79 4.35 -16.08 10.92
C ARG A 79 3.37 -14.96 10.57
N LEU A 80 3.04 -14.09 11.54
CA LEU A 80 2.16 -12.95 11.32
C LEU A 80 2.72 -12.01 10.26
N LEU A 81 4.01 -11.68 10.33
CA LEU A 81 4.72 -10.89 9.32
C LEU A 81 4.60 -11.52 7.93
N THR A 82 4.98 -12.80 7.81
CA THR A 82 4.90 -13.55 6.55
C THR A 82 3.50 -13.56 5.96
N VAL A 83 2.48 -13.81 6.79
CA VAL A 83 1.08 -13.86 6.35
C VAL A 83 0.61 -12.49 5.85
N SER A 84 0.96 -11.41 6.56
CA SER A 84 0.62 -10.05 6.15
C SER A 84 1.31 -9.66 4.85
N GLU A 85 2.60 -9.95 4.69
CA GLU A 85 3.37 -9.71 3.47
C GLU A 85 2.79 -10.49 2.27
N THR A 86 2.50 -11.77 2.47
CA THR A 86 1.91 -12.63 1.43
C THR A 86 0.50 -12.16 1.05
N ALA A 87 -0.30 -11.70 2.03
CA ALA A 87 -1.64 -11.19 1.77
C ALA A 87 -1.62 -9.96 0.85
N VAL A 88 -0.63 -9.06 0.97
CA VAL A 88 -0.47 -7.94 0.04
C VAL A 88 -0.21 -8.44 -1.39
N CYS A 89 0.69 -9.40 -1.58
CA CYS A 89 0.92 -10.00 -2.90
C CYS A 89 -0.35 -10.64 -3.47
N LEU A 90 -1.14 -11.33 -2.65
CA LEU A 90 -2.39 -11.95 -3.09
C LEU A 90 -3.45 -10.92 -3.49
N ILE A 91 -3.52 -9.77 -2.82
CA ILE A 91 -4.41 -8.67 -3.20
C ILE A 91 -4.03 -8.16 -4.60
N LEU A 92 -2.74 -7.92 -4.85
CA LEU A 92 -2.28 -7.44 -6.16
C LEU A 92 -2.49 -8.47 -7.27
N MET A 93 -2.26 -9.75 -6.98
CA MET A 93 -2.58 -10.84 -7.90
C MET A 93 -4.10 -10.90 -8.19
N ALA A 94 -4.95 -10.71 -7.20
CA ALA A 94 -6.41 -10.67 -7.41
C ALA A 94 -6.83 -9.49 -8.31
N LEU A 95 -6.18 -8.32 -8.17
CA LEU A 95 -6.43 -7.17 -9.04
C LEU A 95 -6.01 -7.46 -10.48
N ASP A 96 -4.87 -8.12 -10.66
CA ASP A 96 -4.36 -8.50 -11.97
C ASP A 96 -5.33 -9.44 -12.72
N TYR A 97 -5.97 -10.37 -12.00
CA TYR A 97 -7.00 -11.25 -12.58
C TYR A 97 -8.41 -10.63 -12.57
N GLY A 98 -8.50 -9.30 -12.51
CA GLY A 98 -9.73 -8.56 -12.78
C GLY A 98 -10.70 -8.46 -11.60
N SER A 99 -10.27 -8.75 -10.38
CA SER A 99 -11.13 -8.57 -9.21
C SER A 99 -11.55 -7.11 -9.02
N SER A 100 -12.81 -6.89 -8.63
CA SER A 100 -13.42 -5.57 -8.44
C SER A 100 -13.39 -5.10 -6.98
N PHE A 101 -12.58 -5.71 -6.12
CA PHE A 101 -12.49 -5.30 -4.73
C PHE A 101 -11.77 -3.95 -4.57
N SER A 102 -12.28 -3.12 -3.66
CA SER A 102 -11.58 -1.92 -3.22
C SER A 102 -10.29 -2.30 -2.49
N VAL A 103 -9.15 -2.02 -3.13
CA VAL A 103 -7.80 -2.22 -2.57
C VAL A 103 -7.66 -1.51 -1.24
N VAL A 104 -8.16 -0.28 -1.16
CA VAL A 104 -8.13 0.55 0.05
C VAL A 104 -8.88 -0.15 1.19
N THR A 105 -10.05 -0.71 0.92
CA THR A 105 -10.84 -1.43 1.92
C THR A 105 -10.11 -2.68 2.40
N LEU A 106 -9.51 -3.45 1.50
CA LEU A 106 -8.76 -4.66 1.85
C LEU A 106 -7.52 -4.34 2.70
N ILE A 107 -6.73 -3.33 2.31
CA ILE A 107 -5.55 -2.90 3.05
C ILE A 107 -5.93 -2.35 4.43
N ASN A 108 -6.98 -1.52 4.51
CA ASN A 108 -7.45 -0.97 5.78
C ASN A 108 -7.99 -2.07 6.72
N GLY A 109 -8.73 -3.04 6.17
CA GLY A 109 -9.23 -4.20 6.91
C GLY A 109 -8.10 -5.09 7.43
N MET A 110 -7.10 -5.37 6.58
CA MET A 110 -5.90 -6.13 6.97
C MET A 110 -5.12 -5.40 8.07
N THR A 111 -4.97 -4.08 7.96
CA THR A 111 -4.31 -3.24 8.98
C THR A 111 -5.08 -3.26 10.30
N ALA A 112 -6.40 -3.16 10.25
CA ALA A 112 -7.25 -3.29 11.44
C ALA A 112 -7.06 -4.66 12.10
N LEU A 113 -7.07 -5.75 11.32
CA LEU A 113 -6.86 -7.10 11.84
C LEU A 113 -5.45 -7.28 12.45
N LEU A 114 -4.42 -6.71 11.83
CA LEU A 114 -3.06 -6.72 12.36
C LEU A 114 -3.01 -6.04 13.75
N PHE A 115 -3.60 -4.86 13.88
CA PHE A 115 -3.64 -4.13 15.15
C PHE A 115 -4.45 -4.87 16.21
N LEU A 116 -5.55 -5.52 15.82
CA LEU A 116 -6.34 -6.39 16.71
C LEU A 116 -5.49 -7.53 17.27
N ILE A 117 -4.77 -8.23 16.38
CA ILE A 117 -3.91 -9.36 16.76
C ILE A 117 -2.77 -8.87 17.66
N ILE A 118 -2.03 -7.83 17.26
CA ILE A 118 -0.92 -7.30 18.05
C ILE A 118 -1.42 -6.84 19.42
N GLY A 119 -2.55 -6.15 19.50
CA GLY A 119 -3.11 -5.64 20.75
C GLY A 119 -3.41 -6.75 21.75
N ASN A 120 -3.81 -7.93 21.26
CA ASN A 120 -4.04 -9.12 22.07
C ASN A 120 -2.75 -9.84 22.51
N ILE A 121 -1.62 -9.60 21.84
CA ILE A 121 -0.30 -10.16 22.20
C ILE A 121 0.43 -9.26 23.20
N LEU A 122 0.28 -7.94 23.12
CA LEU A 122 1.02 -6.98 23.96
C LEU A 122 1.07 -7.38 25.45
N PRO A 123 -0.05 -7.76 26.12
CA PRO A 123 -0.04 -8.09 27.54
C PRO A 123 0.73 -9.39 27.88
N LYS A 124 1.04 -10.22 26.88
CA LYS A 124 1.76 -11.50 27.01
C LYS A 124 3.27 -11.35 26.81
N ILE A 125 3.73 -10.17 26.40
CA ILE A 125 5.13 -9.91 26.11
C ILE A 125 5.77 -9.33 27.37
N GLY A 126 6.77 -10.04 27.91
CA GLY A 126 7.57 -9.54 29.03
C GLY A 126 8.49 -8.37 28.63
N PRO A 127 9.07 -7.66 29.62
CA PRO A 127 9.95 -6.53 29.35
C PRO A 127 11.09 -6.87 28.39
N ASN A 128 11.21 -6.06 27.34
CA ASN A 128 12.27 -6.24 26.35
C ASN A 128 12.52 -4.94 25.55
N SER A 129 13.65 -4.88 24.85
CA SER A 129 14.08 -3.70 24.11
C SER A 129 13.57 -3.62 22.66
N VAL A 130 12.84 -4.63 22.17
CA VAL A 130 12.50 -4.80 20.73
C VAL A 130 11.00 -4.66 20.45
N ILE A 131 10.15 -5.38 21.18
CA ILE A 131 8.73 -5.60 20.91
C ILE A 131 7.88 -5.01 22.05
N GLY A 132 6.86 -4.22 21.68
CA GLY A 132 5.85 -3.69 22.59
C GLY A 132 5.80 -2.16 22.60
N ILE A 133 4.96 -1.61 23.48
CA ILE A 133 4.89 -0.15 23.74
C ILE A 133 6.12 0.25 24.58
N ARG A 134 7.18 0.71 23.91
CA ARG A 134 8.51 0.98 24.49
C ARG A 134 8.71 2.46 24.77
N THR A 135 7.84 3.06 25.55
CA THR A 135 8.09 4.42 26.05
C THR A 135 9.19 4.38 27.12
N SER A 136 9.91 5.49 27.31
CA SER A 136 10.86 5.64 28.42
C SER A 136 10.20 5.41 29.78
N TRP A 137 8.89 5.63 29.89
CA TRP A 137 8.05 5.42 31.05
C TRP A 137 7.75 3.94 31.32
N ALA A 138 7.42 3.16 30.28
CA ALA A 138 7.13 1.74 30.41
C ALA A 138 8.36 0.92 30.82
N LEU A 139 9.56 1.41 30.53
CA LEU A 139 10.83 0.71 30.79
C LEU A 139 11.43 1.03 32.18
N GLN A 140 10.70 1.79 33.01
CA GLN A 140 11.15 2.16 34.36
C GLN A 140 11.04 1.04 35.38
N SER A 141 10.05 0.15 35.23
CA SER A 141 9.84 -1.01 36.10
C SER A 141 9.02 -2.08 35.37
N GLU A 142 9.08 -3.33 35.83
CA GLU A 142 8.27 -4.41 35.27
C GLU A 142 6.76 -4.18 35.47
N GLU A 143 6.38 -3.53 36.57
CA GLU A 143 5.00 -3.13 36.85
C GLU A 143 4.50 -2.10 35.83
N ALA A 144 5.30 -1.07 35.55
CA ALA A 144 4.99 -0.05 34.55
C ALA A 144 4.89 -0.64 33.14
N TRP A 145 5.76 -1.60 32.81
CA TRP A 145 5.71 -2.36 31.57
C TRP A 145 4.39 -3.12 31.46
N ASN A 146 4.08 -3.97 32.44
CA ASN A 146 2.91 -4.84 32.42
C ASN A 146 1.61 -4.01 32.39
N TYR A 147 1.54 -2.91 33.13
CA TYR A 147 0.41 -1.99 33.08
C TYR A 147 0.25 -1.37 31.69
N THR A 148 1.33 -0.83 31.12
CA THR A 148 1.32 -0.17 29.81
C THR A 148 0.90 -1.14 28.71
N GLN A 149 1.50 -2.34 28.66
CA GLN A 149 1.16 -3.33 27.64
C GLN A 149 -0.29 -3.83 27.77
N ARG A 150 -0.77 -4.02 29.01
CA ARG A 150 -2.15 -4.48 29.24
C ARG A 150 -3.19 -3.44 28.84
N GLN A 151 -2.99 -2.19 29.26
CA GLN A 151 -3.96 -1.12 28.98
C GLN A 151 -3.85 -0.62 27.53
N GLY A 152 -2.64 -0.45 27.02
CA GLY A 152 -2.41 -0.10 25.61
C GLY A 152 -2.88 -1.20 24.66
N GLY A 153 -2.66 -2.48 25.00
CA GLY A 153 -3.21 -3.61 24.23
C GLY A 153 -4.73 -3.62 24.16
N ARG A 154 -5.43 -3.37 25.27
CA ARG A 154 -6.90 -3.21 25.30
C ARG A 154 -7.38 -2.04 24.44
N LEU A 155 -6.72 -0.90 24.55
CA LEU A 155 -7.05 0.29 23.74
C LEU A 155 -6.87 0.02 22.25
N MET A 156 -5.78 -0.65 21.88
CA MET A 156 -5.48 -1.00 20.49
C MET A 156 -6.47 -2.02 19.93
N VAL A 157 -6.89 -3.02 20.72
CA VAL A 157 -7.97 -3.95 20.37
C VAL A 157 -9.27 -3.19 20.13
N LEU A 158 -9.70 -2.30 21.05
CA LEU A 158 -10.93 -1.53 20.88
C LEU A 158 -10.88 -0.63 19.64
N ALA A 159 -9.77 0.08 19.42
CA ALA A 159 -9.59 0.92 18.25
C ALA A 159 -9.62 0.09 16.95
N SER A 160 -8.98 -1.08 16.94
CA SER A 160 -8.98 -1.96 15.76
C SER A 160 -10.35 -2.53 15.42
N LEU A 161 -11.22 -2.77 16.42
CA LEU A 161 -12.62 -3.16 16.17
C LEU A 161 -13.40 -2.02 15.53
N VAL A 162 -13.21 -0.77 16.00
CA VAL A 162 -13.80 0.43 15.37
C VAL A 162 -13.29 0.57 13.93
N MET A 163 -11.97 0.43 13.71
CA MET A 163 -11.35 0.46 12.39
C MET A 163 -11.95 -0.60 11.45
N LEU A 164 -12.17 -1.81 11.96
CA LEU A 164 -12.75 -2.90 11.17
C LEU A 164 -14.21 -2.60 10.77
N LEU A 165 -15.02 -2.05 11.68
CA LEU A 165 -16.38 -1.62 11.38
C LEU A 165 -16.42 -0.50 10.32
N CYS A 166 -15.47 0.45 10.40
CA CYS A 166 -15.38 1.55 9.43
C CYS A 166 -15.13 1.06 8.00
N CYS A 167 -14.50 -0.10 7.82
CA CYS A 167 -14.22 -0.66 6.49
C CYS A 167 -15.49 -1.07 5.73
N PHE A 168 -16.60 -1.33 6.43
CA PHE A 168 -17.88 -1.74 5.84
C PHE A 168 -18.86 -0.58 5.63
N MET A 169 -18.49 0.63 6.02
CA MET A 169 -19.37 1.80 5.94
C MET A 169 -19.01 2.68 4.73
N PRO A 170 -19.99 3.11 3.92
CA PRO A 170 -19.75 4.02 2.81
C PRO A 170 -19.55 5.47 3.28
N GLY A 171 -18.86 6.26 2.47
CA GLY A 171 -18.65 7.71 2.70
C GLY A 171 -17.26 8.07 3.23
N TRP A 172 -17.01 9.36 3.41
CA TRP A 172 -15.72 9.88 3.89
C TRP A 172 -15.62 9.89 5.42
N GLN A 173 -16.76 9.96 6.13
CA GLN A 173 -16.81 10.00 7.60
C GLN A 173 -16.17 8.76 8.25
N PRO A 174 -16.39 7.52 7.78
CA PRO A 174 -15.73 6.33 8.31
C PRO A 174 -14.21 6.37 8.16
N GLN A 175 -13.67 7.01 7.11
CA GLN A 175 -12.23 7.17 6.92
C GLN A 175 -11.64 8.08 8.00
N VAL A 176 -12.32 9.19 8.32
CA VAL A 176 -11.89 10.08 9.40
C VAL A 176 -11.95 9.36 10.75
N LEU A 177 -13.01 8.60 11.01
CA LEU A 177 -13.13 7.79 12.23
C LEU A 177 -12.03 6.71 12.32
N TYR A 178 -11.70 6.06 11.20
CA TYR A 178 -10.62 5.08 11.12
C TYR A 178 -9.28 5.69 11.54
N TRP A 179 -8.89 6.81 10.93
CA TRP A 179 -7.60 7.45 11.22
C TRP A 179 -7.55 8.03 12.62
N THR A 180 -8.65 8.62 13.10
CA THR A 180 -8.74 9.12 14.48
C THR A 180 -8.68 7.99 15.50
N ALA A 181 -9.30 6.83 15.25
CA ALA A 181 -9.18 5.65 16.11
C ALA A 181 -7.74 5.13 16.15
N LEU A 182 -7.09 5.03 14.99
CA LEU A 182 -5.69 4.61 14.89
C LEU A 182 -4.76 5.54 15.66
N LEU A 183 -4.78 6.84 15.36
CA LEU A 183 -3.95 7.84 16.01
C LEU A 183 -4.27 7.95 17.50
N GLY A 184 -5.55 7.91 17.86
CA GLY A 184 -6.02 7.89 19.25
C GLY A 184 -5.51 6.69 20.03
N SER A 185 -5.41 5.52 19.40
CA SER A 185 -4.86 4.32 20.05
C SER A 185 -3.36 4.45 20.35
N VAL A 186 -2.59 5.03 19.43
CA VAL A 186 -1.15 5.26 19.58
C VAL A 186 -0.91 6.34 20.63
N ALA A 187 -1.53 7.52 20.46
CA ALA A 187 -1.40 8.64 21.40
C ALA A 187 -1.91 8.27 22.79
N GLY A 188 -3.04 7.57 22.87
CA GLY A 188 -3.61 7.08 24.12
C GLY A 188 -2.71 6.07 24.81
N SER A 189 -2.05 5.17 24.08
CA SER A 189 -1.07 4.22 24.64
C SER A 189 0.16 4.93 25.23
N ILE A 190 0.65 5.96 24.54
CA ILE A 190 1.75 6.81 25.04
C ILE A 190 1.31 7.56 26.29
N TRP A 191 0.11 8.16 26.26
CA TRP A 191 -0.45 8.90 27.40
C TRP A 191 -0.68 8.01 28.63
N ILE A 192 -1.23 6.80 28.45
CA ILE A 192 -1.40 5.80 29.51
C ILE A 192 -0.05 5.51 30.18
N SER A 193 0.99 5.34 29.36
CA SER A 193 2.33 5.05 29.86
C SER A 193 2.94 6.22 30.63
N TRP A 194 2.85 7.44 30.09
CA TRP A 194 3.31 8.65 30.76
C TRP A 194 2.58 8.90 32.08
N LYS A 195 1.24 8.80 32.07
CA LYS A 195 0.42 9.01 33.26
C LYS A 195 0.79 8.02 34.36
N TYR A 196 0.93 6.74 34.03
CA TYR A 196 1.30 5.72 35.02
C TYR A 196 2.66 6.02 35.65
N ALA A 197 3.68 6.35 34.87
CA ALA A 197 5.01 6.66 35.40
C ALA A 197 5.07 7.98 36.18
N ARG A 198 4.23 8.97 35.83
CA ARG A 198 4.08 10.20 36.62
C ARG A 198 3.47 9.91 37.99
N ASP A 199 2.44 9.06 38.02
CA ASP A 199 1.73 8.73 39.24
C ASP A 199 2.51 7.71 40.11
N HIS A 200 3.42 6.92 39.51
CA HIS A 200 4.26 5.91 40.17
C HIS A 200 5.75 6.04 39.75
N PRO A 201 6.49 7.04 40.27
CA PRO A 201 7.90 7.23 39.93
C PRO A 201 8.75 6.08 40.47
N ALA A 202 9.43 5.36 39.56
CA ALA A 202 10.27 4.23 39.93
C ALA A 202 11.65 4.68 40.45
N PRO A 203 12.26 3.98 41.42
CA PRO A 203 13.65 4.20 41.81
C PRO A 203 14.61 3.96 40.63
N LYS A 204 15.71 4.72 40.53
CA LYS A 204 16.72 4.55 39.45
C LYS A 204 17.28 3.12 39.35
N ALA A 205 17.29 2.36 40.45
CA ALA A 205 17.73 0.97 40.48
C ALA A 205 16.71 -0.02 39.89
N ALA A 206 15.44 0.36 39.72
CA ALA A 206 14.39 -0.47 39.14
C ALA A 206 14.32 -0.39 37.61
N ALA A 207 15.08 0.54 37.00
CA ALA A 207 15.11 0.72 35.56
C ALA A 207 15.60 -0.57 34.87
N LEU A 208 14.75 -1.09 33.98
CA LEU A 208 14.99 -2.36 33.31
C LEU A 208 16.17 -2.28 32.31
N GLN A 209 16.53 -1.07 31.88
CA GLN A 209 17.49 -0.83 30.82
C GLN A 209 18.96 -0.83 31.28
N GLY A 210 19.69 -1.89 30.93
CA GLY A 210 21.16 -1.92 31.01
C GLY A 210 21.86 -1.12 29.89
N PRO A 211 23.20 -0.91 29.96
CA PRO A 211 23.97 -0.19 28.93
C PRO A 211 23.86 -0.81 27.53
N GLN A 212 23.84 -2.14 27.44
CA GLN A 212 23.65 -2.85 26.17
C GLN A 212 22.25 -2.62 25.58
N GLU A 213 21.23 -2.48 26.42
CA GLU A 213 19.85 -2.26 25.98
C GLU A 213 19.65 -0.85 25.44
N LYS A 214 20.24 0.15 26.10
CA LYS A 214 20.28 1.52 25.57
C LYS A 214 20.98 1.61 24.22
N LYS A 215 22.05 0.81 24.02
CA LYS A 215 22.74 0.73 22.71
C LYS A 215 21.85 0.07 21.66
N ALA A 216 21.16 -1.02 22.00
CA ALA A 216 20.23 -1.71 21.11
C ALA A 216 19.04 -0.81 20.73
N GLU A 217 18.45 -0.09 21.69
CA GLU A 217 17.36 0.86 21.47
C GLU A 217 17.77 1.98 20.51
N LYS A 218 18.94 2.60 20.73
CA LYS A 218 19.49 3.63 19.82
C LYS A 218 19.70 3.07 18.42
N THR A 219 20.24 1.86 18.30
CA THR A 219 20.45 1.21 17.01
C THR A 219 19.11 0.94 16.31
N ALA A 220 18.13 0.39 17.03
CA ALA A 220 16.78 0.15 16.53
C ALA A 220 16.13 1.45 16.04
N ALA A 221 16.21 2.53 16.84
CA ALA A 221 15.67 3.83 16.48
C ALA A 221 16.31 4.39 15.20
N VAL A 222 17.63 4.32 15.07
CA VAL A 222 18.33 4.74 13.84
C VAL A 222 17.88 3.90 12.64
N VAL A 223 17.83 2.57 12.77
CA VAL A 223 17.35 1.68 11.70
C VAL A 223 15.92 2.02 11.30
N THR A 224 15.02 2.22 12.27
CA THR A 224 13.63 2.61 12.00
C THR A 224 13.56 3.96 11.29
N VAL A 225 14.31 4.98 11.73
CA VAL A 225 14.33 6.29 11.09
C VAL A 225 14.87 6.19 9.66
N VAL A 226 15.97 5.47 9.45
CA VAL A 226 16.53 5.24 8.10
C VAL A 226 15.51 4.53 7.21
N LEU A 227 14.83 3.51 7.71
CA LEU A 227 13.80 2.79 6.95
C LEU A 227 12.61 3.69 6.60
N LEU A 228 12.12 4.50 7.55
CA LEU A 228 11.06 5.47 7.30
C LEU A 228 11.49 6.53 6.27
N VAL A 229 12.72 7.02 6.35
CA VAL A 229 13.28 7.97 5.37
C VAL A 229 13.42 7.31 4.01
N MET A 230 13.91 6.07 3.92
CA MET A 230 13.99 5.35 2.65
C MET A 230 12.61 5.12 2.03
N VAL A 231 11.60 4.75 2.83
CA VAL A 231 10.22 4.62 2.36
C VAL A 231 9.68 5.98 1.90
N ALA A 232 9.90 7.05 2.66
CA ALA A 232 9.47 8.39 2.29
C ALA A 232 10.16 8.89 1.00
N LEU A 233 11.45 8.62 0.83
CA LEU A 233 12.20 8.92 -0.38
C LEU A 233 11.73 8.06 -1.56
N GLY A 234 11.42 6.79 -1.34
CA GLY A 234 10.86 5.90 -2.35
C GLY A 234 9.49 6.36 -2.83
N ILE A 235 8.59 6.70 -1.90
CA ILE A 235 7.29 7.31 -2.20
C ILE A 235 7.52 8.65 -2.92
N GLY A 236 8.39 9.52 -2.40
CA GLY A 236 8.71 10.81 -3.01
C GLY A 236 9.25 10.69 -4.44
N ALA A 237 10.12 9.72 -4.70
CA ALA A 237 10.63 9.42 -6.03
C ALA A 237 9.52 8.86 -6.94
N LEU A 238 8.68 7.95 -6.43
CA LEU A 238 7.54 7.43 -7.17
C LEU A 238 6.56 8.55 -7.55
N LEU A 239 6.28 9.48 -6.64
CA LEU A 239 5.47 10.66 -6.88
C LEU A 239 6.13 11.62 -7.90
N ALA A 240 7.45 11.86 -7.79
CA ALA A 240 8.16 12.83 -8.61
C ALA A 240 8.48 12.33 -10.03
N LEU A 241 8.63 11.02 -10.22
CA LEU A 241 8.94 10.38 -11.51
C LEU A 241 7.70 9.86 -12.24
N SER A 242 6.52 10.02 -11.63
CA SER A 242 5.23 9.67 -12.20
C SER A 242 4.88 10.64 -13.33
N GLU A 243 5.02 10.19 -14.57
CA GLU A 243 4.57 10.87 -15.79
C GLU A 243 4.04 9.83 -16.78
N TYR A 244 3.26 10.29 -17.76
CA TYR A 244 2.95 9.54 -18.97
C TYR A 244 3.16 10.41 -20.21
N GLN A 245 3.37 9.76 -21.36
CA GLN A 245 3.52 10.41 -22.65
C GLN A 245 2.52 9.85 -23.67
N VAL A 246 2.05 10.73 -24.56
CA VAL A 246 1.15 10.37 -25.65
C VAL A 246 1.97 10.18 -26.94
N VAL A 247 2.13 8.94 -27.36
CA VAL A 247 2.99 8.56 -28.49
C VAL A 247 2.16 8.08 -29.67
N PHE A 248 2.17 8.84 -30.76
CA PHE A 248 1.54 8.46 -32.02
C PHE A 248 2.47 7.51 -32.79
N ARG A 249 2.02 6.29 -33.06
CA ARG A 249 2.67 5.33 -33.97
C ARG A 249 1.94 5.34 -35.32
N GLN A 250 2.34 4.46 -36.25
CA GLN A 250 1.74 4.41 -37.59
C GLN A 250 0.29 3.90 -37.57
N ASP A 251 0.01 2.90 -36.73
CA ASP A 251 -1.27 2.16 -36.68
C ASP A 251 -2.06 2.37 -35.37
N ARG A 252 -1.42 2.94 -34.35
CA ARG A 252 -1.98 3.08 -33.00
C ARG A 252 -1.46 4.29 -32.23
N LEU A 253 -2.26 4.74 -31.28
CA LEU A 253 -1.86 5.64 -30.21
C LEU A 253 -1.38 4.83 -29.00
N VAL A 254 -0.28 5.21 -28.38
CA VAL A 254 0.22 4.59 -27.14
C VAL A 254 0.32 5.65 -26.05
N LEU A 255 -0.26 5.37 -24.88
CA LEU A 255 -0.11 6.11 -23.65
C LEU A 255 0.91 5.35 -22.80
N ASP A 256 2.16 5.82 -22.82
CA ASP A 256 3.32 5.22 -22.17
C ASP A 256 3.48 5.83 -20.78
N ALA A 257 3.37 5.03 -19.71
CA ALA A 257 3.31 5.50 -18.33
C ALA A 257 4.34 4.81 -17.42
N ASN A 258 5.09 5.59 -16.63
CA ASN A 258 6.17 5.06 -15.80
C ASN A 258 5.69 4.26 -14.57
N THR A 259 4.50 4.56 -14.05
CA THR A 259 3.98 4.03 -12.77
C THR A 259 2.54 3.54 -12.86
N ALA A 260 2.06 3.32 -14.09
CA ALA A 260 0.76 2.74 -14.39
C ALA A 260 0.89 1.85 -15.63
N PRO A 261 -0.03 0.90 -15.87
CA PRO A 261 -0.05 0.15 -17.11
C PRO A 261 -0.15 1.09 -18.31
N ASP A 262 0.48 0.73 -19.43
CA ASP A 262 0.30 1.43 -20.71
C ASP A 262 -1.09 1.17 -21.29
N ALA A 263 -1.57 2.08 -22.12
CA ALA A 263 -2.76 1.86 -22.95
C ALA A 263 -2.43 2.07 -24.43
N ALA A 264 -2.94 1.20 -25.29
CA ALA A 264 -2.70 1.28 -26.73
C ALA A 264 -4.01 1.18 -27.52
N ILE A 265 -4.29 2.19 -28.32
CA ILE A 265 -5.55 2.31 -29.09
C ILE A 265 -5.24 2.22 -30.57
N GLN A 266 -5.76 1.22 -31.27
CA GLN A 266 -5.65 1.14 -32.73
C GLN A 266 -6.58 2.17 -33.38
N TYR A 267 -6.06 2.95 -34.34
CA TYR A 267 -6.87 4.02 -34.97
C TYR A 267 -8.12 3.48 -35.66
N ALA A 268 -8.02 2.32 -36.32
CA ALA A 268 -9.13 1.68 -37.01
C ALA A 268 -10.26 1.17 -36.08
N GLN A 269 -10.01 1.06 -34.77
CA GLN A 269 -10.98 0.57 -33.79
C GLN A 269 -11.72 1.71 -33.05
N ILE A 270 -11.40 2.97 -33.36
CA ILE A 270 -12.01 4.13 -32.70
C ILE A 270 -13.43 4.33 -33.27
N ARG A 271 -14.44 4.16 -32.41
CA ARG A 271 -15.85 4.41 -32.76
C ARG A 271 -16.29 5.83 -32.44
N SER A 272 -15.84 6.36 -31.32
CA SER A 272 -16.19 7.70 -30.89
C SER A 272 -14.98 8.41 -30.31
N LEU A 273 -14.92 9.71 -30.59
CA LEU A 273 -13.88 10.61 -30.14
C LEU A 273 -14.55 11.91 -29.70
N ARG A 274 -14.35 12.31 -28.44
CA ARG A 274 -14.94 13.52 -27.87
C ARG A 274 -13.92 14.28 -27.03
N LEU A 275 -13.88 15.59 -27.21
CA LEU A 275 -13.24 16.51 -26.27
C LEU A 275 -14.28 16.95 -25.22
N ALA A 276 -13.95 16.82 -23.95
CA ALA A 276 -14.84 17.20 -22.85
C ALA A 276 -14.07 17.97 -21.77
N ASP A 277 -14.78 18.79 -21.00
CA ASP A 277 -14.17 19.52 -19.89
C ASP A 277 -13.78 18.58 -18.74
N ALA A 278 -12.73 18.93 -17.99
CA ALA A 278 -12.21 18.11 -16.89
C ALA A 278 -13.25 17.83 -15.80
N ASP A 279 -14.12 18.81 -15.56
CA ASP A 279 -15.16 18.79 -14.53
C ASP A 279 -16.52 18.29 -15.05
N ASP A 280 -16.62 17.95 -16.35
CA ASP A 280 -17.85 17.40 -16.92
C ASP A 280 -18.12 16.03 -16.25
N PRO A 281 -19.24 15.86 -15.52
CA PRO A 281 -19.59 14.59 -14.89
C PRO A 281 -19.73 13.44 -15.91
N GLN A 282 -19.93 13.78 -17.20
CA GLN A 282 -19.97 12.84 -18.30
C GLN A 282 -18.58 12.49 -18.86
N ALA A 283 -17.54 13.28 -18.56
CA ALA A 283 -16.17 13.12 -19.03
C ALA A 283 -15.33 12.15 -18.18
N ALA A 284 -15.99 11.11 -17.67
CA ALA A 284 -15.37 10.00 -16.96
C ALA A 284 -14.77 10.35 -15.60
N THR A 285 -15.54 10.97 -14.71
CA THR A 285 -15.21 10.90 -13.27
C THR A 285 -15.40 9.45 -12.81
N GLY A 286 -14.39 8.86 -12.17
CA GLY A 286 -14.47 7.48 -11.69
C GLY A 286 -13.58 7.22 -10.48
N SER A 287 -13.83 6.10 -9.81
CA SER A 287 -13.02 5.64 -8.68
C SER A 287 -11.81 4.88 -9.20
N LYS A 288 -10.62 5.17 -8.67
CA LYS A 288 -9.40 4.46 -9.03
C LYS A 288 -9.49 3.00 -8.59
N VAL A 289 -9.24 2.07 -9.52
CA VAL A 289 -9.09 0.64 -9.24
C VAL A 289 -7.61 0.33 -9.01
N VAL A 290 -6.76 0.68 -9.98
CA VAL A 290 -5.30 0.49 -9.92
C VAL A 290 -4.57 1.60 -10.67
N GLY A 291 -3.39 1.99 -10.17
CA GLY A 291 -2.57 3.04 -10.75
C GLY A 291 -2.34 4.23 -9.82
N TYR A 292 -1.98 5.36 -10.40
CA TYR A 292 -1.57 6.56 -9.71
C TYR A 292 -2.69 7.62 -9.67
N ASN A 293 -2.86 8.25 -8.51
CA ASN A 293 -3.72 9.44 -8.35
C ASN A 293 -3.07 10.32 -7.28
N GLY A 294 -2.44 11.41 -7.71
CA GLY A 294 -1.74 12.33 -6.83
C GLY A 294 -1.19 13.53 -7.60
N PHE A 295 -1.05 14.68 -6.91
CA PHE A 295 -0.47 15.92 -7.47
C PHE A 295 -1.09 16.38 -8.80
N GLY A 296 -2.40 16.15 -8.98
CA GLY A 296 -3.09 16.54 -10.20
C GLY A 296 -2.76 15.64 -11.40
N LEU A 297 -2.29 14.42 -11.19
CA LEU A 297 -2.11 13.43 -12.24
C LEU A 297 -2.85 12.13 -11.85
N GLU A 298 -3.67 11.63 -12.77
CA GLU A 298 -4.44 10.41 -12.65
C GLU A 298 -4.06 9.47 -13.80
N MET A 299 -3.45 8.32 -13.50
CA MET A 299 -3.09 7.34 -14.53
C MET A 299 -3.34 5.91 -14.07
N GLY A 300 -3.93 5.09 -14.95
CA GLY A 300 -4.21 3.67 -14.69
C GLY A 300 -5.66 3.28 -15.00
N THR A 301 -6.18 2.30 -14.26
CA THR A 301 -7.53 1.76 -14.46
C THR A 301 -8.50 2.34 -13.44
N PHE A 302 -9.61 2.87 -13.96
CA PHE A 302 -10.67 3.51 -13.20
C PHE A 302 -12.01 2.83 -13.50
N GLU A 303 -12.97 3.01 -12.60
CA GLU A 303 -14.32 2.49 -12.76
C GLU A 303 -15.36 3.60 -12.53
N SER A 304 -16.36 3.67 -13.40
CA SER A 304 -17.50 4.59 -13.26
C SER A 304 -18.80 3.87 -13.58
N SER A 305 -19.91 4.34 -13.01
CA SER A 305 -21.24 3.79 -13.26
C SER A 305 -21.68 3.91 -14.73
N ARG A 306 -21.09 4.84 -15.49
CA ARG A 306 -21.47 5.15 -16.88
C ARG A 306 -20.56 4.50 -17.93
N LEU A 307 -19.27 4.39 -17.66
CA LEU A 307 -18.29 3.83 -18.61
C LEU A 307 -17.83 2.42 -18.23
N GLY A 308 -18.25 1.89 -17.08
CA GLY A 308 -17.69 0.65 -16.55
C GLY A 308 -16.22 0.84 -16.17
N ARG A 309 -15.40 -0.20 -16.38
CA ARG A 309 -13.93 -0.12 -16.23
C ARG A 309 -13.31 0.48 -17.49
N TYR A 310 -12.44 1.47 -17.31
CA TYR A 310 -11.80 2.22 -18.39
C TYR A 310 -10.39 2.63 -17.97
N HIS A 311 -9.57 2.98 -18.96
CA HIS A 311 -8.22 3.51 -18.72
C HIS A 311 -8.26 5.03 -18.68
N ARG A 312 -7.55 5.64 -17.73
CA ARG A 312 -7.53 7.09 -17.53
C ARG A 312 -6.08 7.56 -17.40
N TYR A 313 -5.72 8.64 -18.08
CA TYR A 313 -4.40 9.31 -18.06
C TYR A 313 -4.61 10.83 -18.16
N VAL A 314 -4.86 11.51 -17.05
CA VAL A 314 -5.35 12.89 -17.05
C VAL A 314 -4.52 13.76 -16.12
N HIS A 315 -4.15 14.95 -16.62
CA HIS A 315 -3.61 16.05 -15.84
C HIS A 315 -4.76 16.97 -15.37
N ALA A 316 -4.78 17.33 -14.10
CA ALA A 316 -5.79 18.17 -13.49
C ALA A 316 -5.83 19.56 -14.13
N GLY A 317 -7.03 20.09 -14.32
CA GLY A 317 -7.24 21.42 -14.91
C GLY A 317 -7.16 21.46 -16.44
N SER A 318 -6.87 20.34 -17.10
CA SER A 318 -6.90 20.25 -18.57
C SER A 318 -8.17 19.53 -19.04
N PRO A 319 -8.80 19.95 -20.16
CA PRO A 319 -9.85 19.15 -20.78
C PRO A 319 -9.34 17.76 -21.14
N VAL A 320 -10.26 16.82 -21.27
CA VAL A 320 -9.98 15.41 -21.51
C VAL A 320 -10.51 14.96 -22.87
N ILE A 321 -9.78 14.04 -23.48
CA ILE A 321 -10.14 13.34 -24.70
C ILE A 321 -10.70 11.99 -24.28
N VAL A 322 -11.95 11.72 -24.65
CA VAL A 322 -12.63 10.44 -24.43
C VAL A 322 -12.63 9.68 -25.74
N VAL A 323 -11.99 8.52 -25.74
CA VAL A 323 -11.92 7.59 -26.87
C VAL A 323 -12.68 6.33 -26.51
N GLN A 324 -13.64 5.94 -27.35
CA GLN A 324 -14.34 4.66 -27.19
C GLN A 324 -14.02 3.74 -28.36
N THR A 325 -13.60 2.52 -28.02
CA THR A 325 -13.38 1.42 -28.95
C THR A 325 -14.42 0.32 -28.74
N ASP A 326 -14.35 -0.73 -29.54
CA ASP A 326 -15.18 -1.93 -29.40
C ASP A 326 -14.95 -2.67 -28.07
N GLN A 327 -13.77 -2.52 -27.49
CA GLN A 327 -13.32 -3.33 -26.34
C GLN A 327 -13.22 -2.51 -25.06
N GLU A 328 -12.81 -1.25 -25.16
CA GLU A 328 -12.49 -0.42 -24.01
C GLU A 328 -12.71 1.08 -24.25
N THR A 329 -12.81 1.82 -23.15
CA THR A 329 -12.79 3.29 -23.15
C THR A 329 -11.45 3.76 -22.59
N VAL A 330 -10.85 4.75 -23.25
CA VAL A 330 -9.62 5.40 -22.79
C VAL A 330 -9.84 6.90 -22.71
N VAL A 331 -9.45 7.48 -21.59
CA VAL A 331 -9.63 8.91 -21.31
C VAL A 331 -8.27 9.51 -21.02
N PHE A 332 -7.84 10.50 -21.79
CA PHE A 332 -6.53 11.11 -21.58
C PHE A 332 -6.47 12.60 -21.86
N SER A 333 -5.40 13.28 -21.41
CA SER A 333 -5.19 14.71 -21.67
C SER A 333 -3.75 14.99 -22.14
N GLY A 334 -3.48 16.22 -22.58
CA GLY A 334 -2.11 16.77 -22.56
C GLY A 334 -1.76 17.26 -21.15
N ARG A 335 -0.60 17.91 -21.01
CA ARG A 335 -0.18 18.58 -19.77
C ARG A 335 -0.98 19.86 -19.52
N ASP A 336 -1.42 20.50 -20.60
CA ASP A 336 -2.26 21.68 -20.58
C ASP A 336 -3.36 21.65 -21.66
N THR A 337 -4.26 22.63 -21.59
CA THR A 337 -5.39 22.77 -22.53
C THR A 337 -4.96 22.90 -23.99
N GLN A 338 -3.85 23.58 -24.27
CA GLN A 338 -3.38 23.76 -25.64
C GLN A 338 -2.84 22.44 -26.20
N GLU A 339 -2.06 21.72 -25.40
CA GLU A 339 -1.54 20.41 -25.74
C GLU A 339 -2.69 19.41 -25.95
N THR A 340 -3.67 19.32 -25.04
CA THR A 340 -4.84 18.46 -25.22
C THR A 340 -5.55 18.74 -26.56
N ARG A 341 -5.81 20.01 -26.89
CA ARG A 341 -6.48 20.34 -28.16
C ARG A 341 -5.66 19.93 -29.38
N SER A 342 -4.33 20.11 -29.32
CA SER A 342 -3.45 19.68 -30.41
C SER A 342 -3.42 18.17 -30.59
N LEU A 343 -3.43 17.41 -29.48
CA LEU A 343 -3.51 15.95 -29.48
C LEU A 343 -4.84 15.46 -30.06
N TYR A 344 -5.95 16.14 -29.72
CA TYR A 344 -7.28 15.82 -30.22
C TYR A 344 -7.37 15.95 -31.74
N GLU A 345 -6.92 17.09 -32.30
CA GLU A 345 -6.95 17.29 -33.76
C GLU A 345 -6.07 16.29 -34.49
N ARG A 346 -4.86 16.04 -33.98
CA ARG A 346 -3.95 15.03 -34.57
C ARG A 346 -4.54 13.63 -34.54
N LEU A 347 -5.28 13.28 -33.47
CA LEU A 347 -5.96 12.00 -33.36
C LEU A 347 -7.14 11.89 -34.35
N LYS A 348 -7.90 12.97 -34.57
CA LYS A 348 -8.94 13.02 -35.61
C LYS A 348 -8.37 12.73 -36.99
N GLU A 349 -7.28 13.41 -37.36
CA GLU A 349 -6.60 13.20 -38.65
C GLU A 349 -6.17 11.74 -38.84
N LYS A 350 -5.49 11.16 -37.83
CA LYS A 350 -5.03 9.77 -37.88
C LYS A 350 -6.17 8.74 -37.95
N THR A 351 -7.28 9.03 -37.29
CA THR A 351 -8.46 8.15 -37.31
C THR A 351 -9.15 8.19 -38.68
N ALA A 352 -9.24 9.38 -39.29
CA ALA A 352 -9.77 9.54 -40.65
C ALA A 352 -8.87 8.95 -41.74
N GLU A 353 -7.54 8.93 -41.54
CA GLU A 353 -6.61 8.23 -42.43
C GLU A 353 -6.74 6.70 -42.34
N ALA A 354 -7.08 6.17 -41.16
CA ALA A 354 -7.12 4.74 -40.87
C ALA A 354 -8.47 4.06 -41.16
N GLY A 355 -9.54 4.82 -41.39
CA GLY A 355 -10.87 4.30 -41.68
C GLY A 355 -11.81 5.36 -42.28
N ASP A 356 -12.99 4.93 -42.75
CA ASP A 356 -14.02 5.80 -43.36
C ASP A 356 -14.79 6.59 -42.28
N TRP A 357 -14.07 7.41 -41.51
CA TRP A 357 -14.57 8.10 -40.32
C TRP A 357 -15.43 9.31 -40.70
N GLN A 358 -16.73 9.25 -40.38
CA GLN A 358 -17.64 10.40 -40.39
C GLN A 358 -17.96 10.80 -38.96
N GLU A 359 -17.82 12.09 -38.65
CA GLU A 359 -18.05 12.67 -37.33
C GLU A 359 -19.49 12.35 -36.86
N GLY A 360 -19.62 11.50 -35.84
CA GLY A 360 -20.92 11.18 -35.23
C GLY A 360 -21.51 12.43 -34.56
N PRO A 361 -22.84 12.65 -34.62
CA PRO A 361 -23.44 13.92 -34.22
C PRO A 361 -23.11 14.24 -32.76
N ALA A 362 -22.61 15.45 -32.53
CA ALA A 362 -22.47 16.01 -31.20
C ALA A 362 -23.84 15.98 -30.51
N LYS A 363 -24.07 14.99 -29.66
CA LYS A 363 -25.26 14.95 -28.80
C LYS A 363 -25.11 16.05 -27.75
N SER A 364 -25.66 17.21 -28.07
CA SER A 364 -26.09 18.22 -27.11
C SER A 364 -27.22 17.62 -26.27
N GLY A 365 -27.01 17.44 -24.97
CA GLY A 365 -27.98 16.89 -24.03
C GLY A 365 -27.48 16.87 -22.60
#